data_AF-A0A7C1B867-F1
#
_entry.id   AF-A0A7C1B867-F1
#
_cell.length_a   1.000
_cell.length_b   1.000
_cell.length_c   1.000
_cell.angle_alpha   90.00
_cell.angle_beta   90.00
_cell.angle_gamma   90.00
#
_symmetry.space_group_name_H-M   'P 1'
#
loop_
_entity.id
_entity.type
_entity.pdbx_description
1 polymer ?
#
loop_
_entity_poly.entity_id
_entity_poly.type
_entity_poly.pdbx_seq_one_letter_code
_entity_poly.pdbx_strand_id
1 'polypeptide(L)'
;MMTKLILLLLILSGLVIQPVLALEEAYPPSRFVEASYTMEPAGIIQFGEHVWATITLTNFSKEIKESKFFFYSELDAPQWSVTVDGTQVPFEQPLVINHSAETVTVALAGVAPDTGYQKDILIARIDENTTTNDYTVITIRRTLTSKEIYEVLSAINESRNAIARANASIRNASVDVQDAEDDLRMAERYLEDANSYYLQKDLNASLAAAKNATIYANKAYERVQRLESSARMMKYALLGVVAVVIIALLIVMYKRSRWDKLR
;
A
#
# COMPACT_ATOMS: atom_id res chain seq x y z
N MET A 1 -28.87 41.50 -28.26
CA MET A 1 -29.39 40.17 -27.85
C MET A 1 -28.28 39.48 -27.06
N MET A 2 -28.21 39.68 -25.75
CA MET A 2 -28.93 38.94 -24.70
C MET A 2 -28.59 37.43 -24.70
N THR A 3 -27.69 36.96 -23.82
CA THR A 3 -27.92 36.42 -22.46
C THR A 3 -28.74 35.12 -22.34
N LYS A 4 -28.11 34.15 -21.64
CA LYS A 4 -28.64 33.22 -20.62
C LYS A 4 -29.11 31.79 -20.99
N LEU A 5 -28.46 30.82 -20.30
CA LEU A 5 -29.01 29.64 -19.57
C LEU A 5 -29.41 28.42 -20.43
N ILE A 6 -28.98 27.16 -20.20
CA ILE A 6 -29.25 26.17 -19.11
C ILE A 6 -28.38 24.92 -19.48
N LEU A 7 -27.49 24.37 -18.64
CA LEU A 7 -27.66 23.41 -17.52
C LEU A 7 -28.05 21.96 -17.94
N LEU A 8 -27.47 20.96 -17.22
CA LEU A 8 -27.75 19.50 -17.17
C LEU A 8 -27.13 18.60 -18.29
N LEU A 9 -26.55 17.42 -18.06
CA LEU A 9 -26.19 16.63 -16.86
C LEU A 9 -25.32 15.42 -17.28
N LEU A 10 -24.33 15.04 -16.44
CA LEU A 10 -23.90 13.68 -15.99
C LEU A 10 -22.38 13.72 -15.74
N ILE A 11 -21.86 13.87 -14.51
CA ILE A 11 -21.92 12.98 -13.33
C ILE A 11 -21.56 11.53 -13.67
N LEU A 12 -20.29 11.17 -13.52
CA LEU A 12 -19.70 9.88 -13.09
C LEU A 12 -18.17 10.09 -13.15
N SER A 13 -17.34 9.99 -12.12
CA SER A 13 -17.46 9.54 -10.75
C SER A 13 -16.56 10.44 -9.90
N GLY A 14 -17.20 11.25 -9.06
CA GLY A 14 -16.54 11.90 -7.95
C GLY A 14 -16.19 10.85 -6.91
N LEU A 15 -14.91 10.60 -6.74
CA LEU A 15 -14.35 10.37 -5.42
C LEU A 15 -13.13 11.28 -5.29
N VAL A 16 -13.40 12.59 -5.25
CA VAL A 16 -12.51 13.48 -4.51
C VAL A 16 -12.69 13.04 -3.06
N ILE A 17 -11.85 12.10 -2.64
CA ILE A 17 -11.59 11.87 -1.23
C ILE A 17 -11.06 13.21 -0.76
N GLN A 18 -11.95 14.08 -0.28
CA GLN A 18 -11.51 15.13 0.62
C GLN A 18 -10.92 14.37 1.80
N PRO A 19 -9.61 14.47 2.06
CA PRO A 19 -9.15 14.03 3.34
C PRO A 19 -9.85 14.95 4.34
N VAL A 20 -10.84 14.42 5.06
CA VAL A 20 -11.08 14.88 6.43
C VAL A 20 -9.84 14.45 7.20
N LEU A 21 -8.75 15.18 6.97
CA LEU A 21 -7.72 15.38 7.98
C LEU A 21 -8.45 16.15 9.06
N ALA A 22 -9.08 15.41 9.98
CA ALA A 22 -8.94 15.83 11.36
C ALA A 22 -7.42 15.96 11.54
N LEU A 23 -6.92 17.19 11.51
CA LEU A 23 -5.61 17.52 12.04
C LEU A 23 -5.68 17.07 13.49
N GLU A 24 -5.28 15.83 13.72
CA GLU A 24 -4.83 15.39 15.02
C GLU A 24 -3.70 16.34 15.34
N GLU A 25 -3.98 17.35 16.17
CA GLU A 25 -2.98 18.33 16.56
C GLU A 25 -1.83 17.57 17.22
N ALA A 26 -0.79 17.34 16.44
CA ALA A 26 0.47 16.82 16.91
C ALA A 26 1.15 18.02 17.58
N TYR A 27 1.04 18.08 18.91
CA TYR A 27 1.84 19.01 19.69
C TYR A 27 3.32 18.81 19.36
N PRO A 28 4.15 19.87 19.47
CA PRO A 28 5.59 19.71 19.26
C PRO A 28 6.14 18.59 20.17
N PRO A 29 7.19 17.87 19.74
CA PRO A 29 7.83 16.86 20.57
C PRO A 29 8.24 17.45 21.92
N SER A 30 8.06 16.69 23.00
CA SER A 30 8.53 17.15 24.31
C SER A 30 10.05 17.32 24.30
N ARG A 31 10.49 18.43 24.88
CA ARG A 31 11.90 18.69 25.21
C ARG A 31 12.20 18.46 26.69
N PHE A 32 11.18 18.12 27.48
CA PHE A 32 11.27 18.02 28.94
C PHE A 32 11.38 16.58 29.42
N VAL A 33 11.11 15.59 28.57
CA VAL A 33 11.18 14.18 28.91
C VAL A 33 11.56 13.38 27.66
N GLU A 34 12.37 12.35 27.85
CA GLU A 34 12.67 11.37 26.81
C GLU A 34 11.81 10.12 27.02
N ALA A 35 11.39 9.49 25.92
CA ALA A 35 10.58 8.29 25.95
C ALA A 35 11.21 7.18 25.12
N SER A 36 11.19 5.97 25.68
CA SER A 36 11.47 4.74 24.97
C SER A 36 10.33 3.75 25.19
N TYR A 37 10.21 2.74 24.34
CA TYR A 37 9.16 1.74 24.52
C TYR A 37 9.57 0.37 24.01
N THR A 38 8.95 -0.65 24.60
CA THR A 38 8.88 -2.01 24.07
C THR A 38 7.42 -2.40 23.93
N MET A 39 7.09 -3.25 22.95
CA MET A 39 5.72 -3.72 22.79
C MET A 39 5.68 -5.11 22.15
N GLU A 40 4.64 -5.86 22.50
CA GLU A 40 4.30 -7.13 21.89
C GLU A 40 2.82 -7.13 21.45
N PRO A 41 2.52 -7.56 20.21
CA PRO A 41 3.47 -7.95 19.18
C PRO A 41 4.17 -6.72 18.55
N ALA A 42 5.44 -6.85 18.16
CA ALA A 42 6.21 -5.72 17.61
C ALA A 42 5.77 -5.28 16.19
N GLY A 43 5.19 -6.20 15.42
CA GLY A 43 4.86 -6.04 14.01
C GLY A 43 3.40 -5.66 13.74
N ILE A 44 2.84 -6.27 12.70
CA ILE A 44 1.41 -6.18 12.38
C ILE A 44 0.64 -6.89 13.51
N ILE A 45 -0.42 -6.23 13.99
CA ILE A 45 -1.26 -6.74 15.07
C ILE A 45 -2.51 -7.40 14.47
N GLN A 46 -2.87 -8.59 14.94
CA GLN A 46 -4.11 -9.25 14.52
C GLN A 46 -5.33 -8.68 15.25
N PHE A 47 -6.49 -8.66 14.60
CA PHE A 47 -7.72 -8.32 15.29
C PHE A 47 -7.98 -9.25 16.48
N GLY A 48 -8.44 -8.69 17.60
CA GLY A 48 -8.68 -9.44 18.83
C GLY A 48 -7.41 -9.92 19.54
N GLU A 49 -6.22 -9.63 19.02
CA GLU A 49 -4.96 -9.98 19.67
C GLU A 49 -4.71 -9.09 20.90
N HIS A 50 -4.14 -9.69 21.94
CA HIS A 50 -3.72 -8.95 23.11
C HIS A 50 -2.46 -8.14 22.81
N VAL A 51 -2.50 -6.85 23.13
CA VAL A 51 -1.39 -5.92 22.95
C VAL A 51 -0.87 -5.50 24.31
N TRP A 52 0.45 -5.57 24.46
CA TRP A 52 1.17 -5.14 25.65
C TRP A 52 2.24 -4.14 25.25
N ALA A 53 2.29 -2.98 25.89
CA ALA A 53 3.34 -2.00 25.68
C ALA A 53 3.89 -1.52 27.02
N THR A 54 5.21 -1.41 27.11
CA THR A 54 5.91 -0.76 28.22
C THR A 54 6.58 0.49 27.68
N ILE A 55 6.20 1.65 28.19
CA ILE A 55 6.78 2.94 27.85
C ILE A 55 7.58 3.42 29.05
N THR A 56 8.85 3.72 28.83
CA THR A 56 9.75 4.21 29.87
C THR A 56 10.10 5.67 29.57
N LEU A 57 9.73 6.55 30.51
CA LEU A 57 10.03 7.97 30.49
C LEU A 57 11.23 8.23 31.39
N THR A 58 12.22 8.96 30.86
CA THR A 58 13.49 9.27 31.53
C THR A 58 13.94 10.69 31.22
N ASN A 59 15.05 11.12 31.83
CA ASN A 59 15.70 12.40 31.53
C ASN A 59 14.76 13.61 31.69
N PHE A 60 13.96 13.61 32.76
CA PHE A 60 13.08 14.72 33.10
C PHE A 60 13.88 16.02 33.31
N SER A 61 13.46 17.07 32.61
CA SER A 61 14.11 18.38 32.66
C SER A 61 13.86 19.07 33.99
N LYS A 62 14.92 19.68 34.54
CA LYS A 62 14.87 20.45 35.79
C LYS A 62 14.38 21.89 35.62
N GLU A 63 14.01 22.29 34.39
CA GLU A 63 13.47 23.63 34.10
C GLU A 63 12.08 23.85 34.72
N ILE A 64 11.32 22.77 34.89
CA ILE A 64 10.00 22.78 35.51
C ILE A 64 9.96 21.76 36.64
N LYS A 65 9.09 22.01 37.62
CA LYS A 65 8.96 21.15 38.80
C LYS A 65 8.11 19.92 38.51
N GLU A 66 7.00 20.11 37.81
CA GLU A 66 6.02 19.06 37.52
C GLU A 66 5.29 19.36 36.22
N SER A 67 4.75 18.31 35.60
CA SER A 67 3.87 18.40 34.43
C SER A 67 2.74 17.37 34.53
N LYS A 68 1.71 17.58 33.70
CA LYS A 68 0.51 16.75 33.66
C LYS A 68 0.55 15.87 32.43
N PHE A 69 0.46 14.56 32.62
CA PHE A 69 0.51 13.58 31.55
C PHE A 69 -0.89 13.05 31.22
N PHE A 70 -1.20 12.99 29.93
CA PHE A 70 -2.45 12.47 29.38
C PHE A 70 -2.18 11.26 28.50
N PHE A 71 -2.96 10.20 28.67
CA PHE A 71 -2.76 8.91 28.03
C PHE A 71 -3.94 8.59 27.12
N TYR A 72 -3.65 8.18 25.89
CA TYR A 72 -4.66 7.87 24.89
C TYR A 72 -4.35 6.52 24.24
N SER A 73 -5.40 5.75 23.97
CA SER A 73 -5.32 4.47 23.25
C SER A 73 -6.63 4.22 22.49
N GLU A 74 -6.51 3.62 21.30
CA GLU A 74 -7.64 3.08 20.53
C GLU A 74 -7.82 1.56 20.75
N LEU A 75 -7.09 0.94 21.70
CA LEU A 75 -7.33 -0.45 22.07
C LEU A 75 -8.69 -0.62 22.75
N ASP A 76 -9.30 -1.80 22.58
CA ASP A 76 -10.49 -2.19 23.34
C ASP A 76 -10.11 -2.47 24.79
N ALA A 77 -10.85 -1.85 25.72
CA ALA A 77 -10.65 -1.94 27.17
C ALA A 77 -9.18 -1.72 27.61
N PRO A 78 -8.58 -0.55 27.31
CA PRO A 78 -7.19 -0.29 27.63
C PRO A 78 -7.00 -0.18 29.15
N GLN A 79 -6.01 -0.90 29.66
CA GLN A 79 -5.62 -0.90 31.07
C GLN A 79 -4.23 -0.29 31.20
N TRP A 80 -4.16 0.79 31.97
CA TRP A 80 -2.92 1.50 32.25
C TRP A 80 -2.46 1.21 33.67
N SER A 81 -1.16 1.01 33.85
CA SER A 81 -0.50 0.96 35.15
C SER A 81 0.76 1.81 35.08
N VAL A 82 1.02 2.57 36.14
CA VAL A 82 2.17 3.48 36.20
C VAL A 82 2.99 3.20 37.44
N THR A 83 4.31 3.21 37.25
CA THR A 83 5.30 3.03 38.29
C THR A 83 6.28 4.20 38.21
N VAL A 84 6.46 4.93 39.31
CA VAL A 84 7.42 6.02 39.43
C VAL A 84 8.55 5.55 40.34
N ASP A 85 9.78 5.57 39.83
CA ASP A 85 11.00 5.12 40.54
C ASP A 85 10.82 3.74 41.22
N GLY A 86 10.18 2.80 40.50
CA GLY A 86 9.92 1.44 40.99
C GLY A 86 8.70 1.29 41.91
N THR A 87 8.02 2.38 42.29
CA THR A 87 6.81 2.35 43.14
C THR A 87 5.55 2.52 42.30
N GLN A 88 4.62 1.57 42.41
CA GLN A 88 3.33 1.67 41.71
C GLN A 88 2.52 2.84 42.26
N VAL A 89 1.98 3.66 41.36
CA VAL A 89 1.09 4.78 41.69
C VAL A 89 -0.31 4.53 41.13
N PRO A 90 -1.37 5.04 41.78
CA PRO A 90 -2.71 5.00 41.22
C PRO A 90 -2.73 5.65 39.83
N PHE A 91 -3.37 4.98 38.87
CA PHE A 91 -3.57 5.57 37.56
C PHE A 91 -4.75 6.55 37.60
N GLU A 92 -4.46 7.82 37.34
CA GLU A 92 -5.42 8.90 37.24
C GLU A 92 -5.13 9.71 35.97
N GLN A 93 -6.17 10.32 35.38
CA GLN A 93 -6.02 11.15 34.19
C GLN A 93 -6.54 12.57 34.47
N PRO A 94 -5.67 13.61 34.39
CA PRO A 94 -4.24 13.55 34.12
C PRO A 94 -3.42 12.98 35.29
N LEU A 95 -2.26 12.39 34.98
CA LEU A 95 -1.27 12.00 35.98
C LEU A 95 -0.26 13.14 36.20
N VAL A 96 -0.09 13.60 37.43
CA VAL A 96 0.91 14.62 37.76
C VAL A 96 2.23 13.94 38.09
N ILE A 97 3.30 14.31 37.39
CA ILE A 97 4.64 13.76 37.61
C ILE A 97 5.59 14.88 38.02
N ASN A 98 6.33 14.66 39.12
CA ASN A 98 7.41 15.53 39.54
C ASN A 98 8.67 15.21 38.75
N HIS A 99 9.31 16.23 38.18
CA HIS A 99 10.53 16.10 37.37
C HIS A 99 11.77 15.76 38.19
N SER A 100 11.63 15.58 39.50
CA SER A 100 12.64 14.92 40.33
C SER A 100 12.68 13.40 40.15
N ALA A 101 11.67 12.80 39.52
CA ALA A 101 11.65 11.37 39.23
C ALA A 101 12.78 10.99 38.27
N GLU A 102 13.45 9.88 38.52
CA GLU A 102 14.50 9.37 37.64
C GLU A 102 13.88 8.59 36.47
N THR A 103 12.85 7.80 36.76
CA THR A 103 12.19 6.95 35.76
C THR A 103 10.71 6.80 36.04
N VAL A 104 9.90 6.94 34.99
CA VAL A 104 8.48 6.59 35.02
C VAL A 104 8.21 5.51 34.00
N THR A 105 7.73 4.36 34.46
CA THR A 105 7.36 3.23 33.62
C THR A 105 5.84 3.15 33.52
N VAL A 106 5.34 3.15 32.30
CA VAL A 106 3.93 3.07 31.96
C VAL A 106 3.70 1.74 31.24
N ALA A 107 2.93 0.86 31.85
CA ALA A 107 2.46 -0.37 31.22
C ALA A 107 1.05 -0.15 30.67
N LEU A 108 0.85 -0.56 29.42
CA LEU A 108 -0.44 -0.60 28.74
C LEU A 108 -0.74 -2.04 28.34
N ALA A 109 -1.95 -2.48 28.65
CA ALA A 109 -2.52 -3.73 28.16
C ALA A 109 -3.87 -3.45 27.51
N GLY A 110 -4.21 -4.16 26.44
CA GLY A 110 -5.52 -4.05 25.83
C GLY A 110 -5.72 -5.09 24.74
N VAL A 111 -6.84 -5.01 24.06
CA VAL A 111 -7.16 -5.86 22.92
C VAL A 111 -7.21 -5.03 21.65
N ALA A 112 -6.60 -5.55 20.60
CA ALA A 112 -6.69 -5.00 19.26
C ALA A 112 -8.15 -4.97 18.77
N PRO A 113 -8.71 -3.81 18.42
CA PRO A 113 -10.10 -3.74 17.95
C PRO A 113 -10.25 -4.44 16.60
N ASP A 114 -11.40 -5.09 16.40
CA ASP A 114 -11.79 -5.59 15.09
C ASP A 114 -12.44 -4.46 14.27
N THR A 115 -11.65 -3.87 13.39
CA THR A 115 -12.13 -2.82 12.47
C THR A 115 -12.82 -3.41 11.24
N GLY A 116 -12.63 -4.71 10.95
CA GLY A 116 -13.09 -5.38 9.74
C GLY A 116 -12.40 -4.92 8.45
N TYR A 117 -11.34 -4.12 8.55
CA TYR A 117 -10.47 -3.69 7.43
C TYR A 117 -9.09 -3.31 7.98
N GLN A 118 -8.04 -3.43 7.17
CA GLN A 118 -6.70 -3.00 7.58
C GLN A 118 -6.71 -1.51 7.96
N LYS A 119 -6.32 -1.19 9.20
CA LYS A 119 -6.33 0.18 9.72
C LYS A 119 -5.10 0.41 10.58
N ASP A 120 -4.47 1.57 10.42
CA ASP A 120 -3.50 2.06 11.40
C ASP A 120 -4.23 2.64 12.60
N ILE A 121 -3.94 2.11 13.79
CA ILE A 121 -4.50 2.61 15.04
C ILE A 121 -3.44 3.17 15.96
N LEU A 122 -3.89 4.03 16.86
CA LEU A 122 -3.14 4.53 17.98
C LEU A 122 -3.09 3.48 19.10
N ILE A 123 -1.94 2.85 19.29
CA ILE A 123 -1.70 1.94 20.42
C ILE A 123 -1.60 2.74 21.71
N ALA A 124 -0.71 3.74 21.71
CA ALA A 124 -0.49 4.60 22.85
C ALA A 124 -0.03 5.98 22.39
N ARG A 125 -0.61 7.03 22.95
CA ARG A 125 -0.06 8.39 22.91
C ARG A 125 0.01 8.93 24.33
N ILE A 126 1.14 9.55 24.64
CA ILE A 126 1.33 10.27 25.89
C ILE A 126 1.63 11.71 25.54
N ASP A 127 0.79 12.62 26.04
CA ASP A 127 0.99 14.06 25.93
C ASP A 127 1.37 14.63 27.30
N GLU A 128 2.18 15.67 27.29
CA GLU A 128 2.64 16.41 28.45
C GLU A 128 2.13 17.85 28.37
N ASN A 129 1.28 18.23 29.32
CA ASN A 129 0.88 19.61 29.55
C ASN A 129 1.77 20.22 30.63
N THR A 130 2.47 21.28 30.25
CA THR A 130 3.24 22.13 31.18
C THR A 130 2.43 23.38 31.50
N THR A 131 2.95 24.23 32.40
CA THR A 131 2.30 25.52 32.71
C THR A 131 2.20 26.47 31.50
N THR A 132 3.01 26.27 30.46
CA THR A 132 3.11 27.21 29.33
C THR A 132 2.67 26.63 28.00
N ASN A 133 2.91 25.33 27.76
CA ASN A 133 2.67 24.68 26.47
C ASN A 133 2.30 23.20 26.64
N ASP A 134 1.73 22.65 25.58
CA ASP A 134 1.46 21.22 25.40
C ASP A 134 2.50 20.59 24.47
N TYR A 135 2.86 19.35 24.78
CA TYR A 135 3.87 18.57 24.05
C TYR A 135 3.40 17.14 23.82
N THR A 136 3.83 16.54 22.71
CA THR A 136 3.70 15.10 22.48
C THR A 136 4.96 14.43 23.01
N VAL A 137 4.84 13.55 23.99
CA VAL A 137 5.98 12.79 24.53
C VAL A 137 6.28 11.60 23.65
N ILE A 138 5.23 10.82 23.33
CA ILE A 138 5.36 9.66 22.45
C ILE A 138 4.04 9.38 21.74
N THR A 139 4.12 8.87 20.52
CA THR A 139 2.99 8.34 19.76
C THR A 139 3.41 7.01 19.15
N ILE A 140 2.71 5.93 19.51
CA ILE A 140 2.93 4.57 19.02
C ILE A 140 1.72 4.19 18.18
N ARG A 141 1.94 4.01 16.87
CA ARG A 141 0.93 3.54 15.92
C ARG A 141 1.31 2.19 15.34
N ARG A 142 0.30 1.36 15.08
CA ARG A 142 0.49 0.06 14.43
C ARG A 142 -0.66 -0.25 13.48
N THR A 143 -0.31 -0.98 12.42
CA THR A 143 -1.28 -1.52 11.48
C THR A 143 -1.93 -2.76 12.08
N LEU A 144 -3.25 -2.71 12.20
CA LEU A 144 -4.09 -3.87 12.46
C LEU A 144 -4.49 -4.54 11.15
N THR A 145 -4.50 -5.86 11.12
CA THR A 145 -5.06 -6.63 10.01
C THR A 145 -5.54 -7.99 10.49
N SER A 146 -6.22 -8.74 9.62
CA SER A 146 -6.39 -10.18 9.80
C SER A 146 -5.57 -10.93 8.75
N LYS A 147 -5.35 -12.24 8.95
CA LYS A 147 -4.67 -13.06 7.96
C LYS A 147 -5.41 -13.01 6.61
N GLU A 148 -6.73 -13.08 6.63
CA GLU A 148 -7.61 -13.04 5.47
C GLU A 148 -7.52 -11.69 4.75
N ILE A 149 -7.53 -10.58 5.50
CA ILE A 149 -7.36 -9.24 4.93
C ILE A 149 -5.99 -9.08 4.29
N TYR A 150 -4.94 -9.54 4.96
CA TYR A 150 -3.59 -9.51 4.41
C TYR A 150 -3.48 -10.31 3.11
N GLU A 151 -4.06 -11.51 3.06
CA GLU A 151 -4.10 -12.34 1.85
C GLU A 151 -4.84 -11.65 0.70
N VAL A 152 -6.00 -11.03 0.97
CA VAL A 152 -6.76 -10.26 -0.01
C VAL A 152 -5.96 -9.07 -0.54
N LEU A 153 -5.39 -8.26 0.35
CA LEU A 153 -4.61 -7.07 -0.03
C LEU A 153 -3.35 -7.45 -0.82
N SER A 154 -2.71 -8.56 -0.45
CA SER A 154 -1.58 -9.12 -1.19
C SER A 154 -1.99 -9.53 -2.61
N ALA A 155 -3.11 -10.23 -2.77
CA ALA A 155 -3.63 -10.63 -4.08
C ALA A 155 -4.05 -9.43 -4.95
N ILE A 156 -4.68 -8.41 -4.35
CA ILE A 156 -4.98 -7.14 -5.04
C ILE A 156 -3.69 -6.48 -5.52
N ASN A 157 -2.66 -6.41 -4.68
CA ASN A 157 -1.37 -5.83 -5.07
C ASN A 157 -0.68 -6.64 -6.19
N GLU A 158 -0.73 -7.97 -6.12
CA GLU A 158 -0.21 -8.84 -7.18
C GLU A 158 -0.93 -8.58 -8.51
N SER A 159 -2.26 -8.47 -8.50
CA SER A 159 -3.04 -8.20 -9.70
C SER A 159 -2.73 -6.83 -10.31
N ARG A 160 -2.52 -5.79 -9.49
CA ARG A 160 -2.07 -4.46 -9.95
C ARG A 160 -0.72 -4.54 -10.65
N ASN A 161 0.22 -5.28 -10.08
CA ASN A 161 1.53 -5.50 -10.70
C ASN A 161 1.41 -6.27 -12.02
N ALA A 162 0.56 -7.29 -12.09
CA ALA A 162 0.31 -8.03 -13.32
C ALA A 162 -0.31 -7.15 -14.42
N ILE A 163 -1.32 -6.34 -14.09
CA ILE A 163 -1.95 -5.37 -15.00
C ILE A 163 -0.93 -4.35 -15.49
N ALA A 164 -0.09 -3.80 -14.61
CA ALA A 164 0.95 -2.85 -14.99
C ALA A 164 1.95 -3.46 -15.98
N ARG A 165 2.38 -4.71 -15.77
CA ARG A 165 3.25 -5.45 -16.71
C ARG A 165 2.57 -5.70 -18.05
N ALA A 166 1.32 -6.15 -18.06
CA ALA A 166 0.55 -6.40 -19.27
C ALA A 166 0.37 -5.11 -20.09
N ASN A 167 -0.04 -4.03 -19.44
CA ASN A 167 -0.20 -2.71 -20.05
C ASN A 167 1.13 -2.19 -20.64
N ALA A 168 2.25 -2.34 -19.93
CA ALA A 168 3.56 -2.00 -20.46
C ALA A 168 3.92 -2.82 -21.71
N SER A 169 3.60 -4.12 -21.73
CA SER A 169 3.85 -4.98 -22.89
C SER A 169 3.00 -4.58 -24.09
N ILE A 170 1.71 -4.28 -23.89
CA ILE A 170 0.77 -3.85 -24.94
C ILE A 170 1.23 -2.54 -25.56
N ARG A 171 1.57 -1.53 -24.74
CA ARG A 171 2.03 -0.21 -25.23
C ARG A 171 3.30 -0.28 -26.09
N ASN A 172 4.18 -1.23 -25.80
CA ASN A 172 5.45 -1.38 -26.50
C ASN A 172 5.38 -2.33 -27.71
N ALA A 173 4.23 -2.99 -27.92
CA ALA A 173 4.09 -3.98 -28.96
C ALA A 173 4.15 -3.34 -30.36
N SER A 174 4.87 -3.99 -31.27
CA SER A 174 4.94 -3.59 -32.69
C SER A 174 3.96 -4.37 -33.59
N VAL A 175 2.96 -5.01 -32.98
CA VAL A 175 1.98 -5.90 -33.61
C VAL A 175 0.57 -5.46 -33.22
N ASP A 176 -0.44 -5.93 -33.94
CA ASP A 176 -1.83 -5.75 -33.52
C ASP A 176 -2.10 -6.52 -32.22
N VAL A 177 -2.63 -5.82 -31.22
CA VAL A 177 -2.79 -6.29 -29.84
C VAL A 177 -4.23 -6.25 -29.36
N GLN A 178 -5.22 -6.08 -30.25
CA GLN A 178 -6.63 -5.92 -29.87
C GLN A 178 -7.14 -7.01 -28.89
N ASP A 179 -6.87 -8.28 -29.18
CA ASP A 179 -7.25 -9.39 -28.30
C ASP A 179 -6.56 -9.34 -26.91
N ALA A 180 -5.35 -8.79 -26.82
CA ALA A 180 -4.65 -8.61 -25.56
C ALA A 180 -5.19 -7.40 -24.77
N GLU A 181 -5.63 -6.35 -25.47
CA GLU A 181 -6.35 -5.22 -24.87
C GLU A 181 -7.69 -5.66 -24.27
N ASP A 182 -8.40 -6.59 -24.91
CA ASP A 182 -9.63 -7.18 -24.37
C ASP A 182 -9.38 -7.93 -23.06
N ASP A 183 -8.34 -8.76 -23.01
CA ASP A 183 -7.92 -9.46 -21.80
C ASP A 183 -7.49 -8.46 -20.70
N LEU A 184 -6.77 -7.39 -21.05
CA LEU A 184 -6.38 -6.33 -20.10
C LEU A 184 -7.61 -5.62 -19.53
N ARG A 185 -8.59 -5.25 -20.38
CA ARG A 185 -9.84 -4.63 -19.93
C ARG A 185 -10.62 -5.54 -18.98
N MET A 186 -10.61 -6.85 -19.23
CA MET A 186 -11.24 -7.82 -18.32
C MET A 186 -10.49 -7.87 -16.98
N ALA A 187 -9.15 -7.84 -16.99
CA ALA A 187 -8.35 -7.80 -15.78
C ALA A 187 -8.63 -6.54 -14.92
N GLU A 188 -8.74 -5.38 -15.56
CA GLU A 188 -9.06 -4.11 -14.90
C GLU A 188 -10.45 -4.14 -14.25
N ARG A 189 -11.47 -4.72 -14.91
CA ARG A 189 -12.81 -4.92 -14.32
C ARG A 189 -12.76 -5.82 -13.09
N TYR A 190 -12.06 -6.95 -13.17
CA TYR A 190 -11.91 -7.82 -12.00
C TYR A 190 -11.15 -7.15 -10.85
N LEU A 191 -10.19 -6.27 -11.13
CA LEU A 191 -9.53 -5.48 -10.10
C LEU A 191 -10.52 -4.48 -9.47
N GLU A 192 -11.36 -3.82 -10.27
CA GLU A 192 -12.41 -2.94 -9.75
C GLU A 192 -13.38 -3.71 -8.83
N ASP A 193 -13.85 -4.88 -9.27
CA ASP A 193 -14.67 -5.79 -8.47
C ASP A 193 -13.97 -6.18 -7.17
N ALA A 194 -12.68 -6.53 -7.23
CA ALA A 194 -11.90 -6.92 -6.05
C ALA A 194 -11.86 -5.80 -5.00
N ASN A 195 -11.62 -4.54 -5.43
CA ASN A 195 -11.63 -3.40 -4.52
C ASN A 195 -13.06 -3.14 -3.97
N SER A 196 -14.08 -3.27 -4.80
CA SER A 196 -15.48 -3.11 -4.39
C SER A 196 -15.88 -4.13 -3.32
N TYR A 197 -15.59 -5.42 -3.53
CA TYR A 197 -15.86 -6.47 -2.56
C TYR A 197 -15.08 -6.28 -1.26
N TYR A 198 -13.82 -5.82 -1.34
CA TYR A 198 -13.02 -5.49 -0.16
C TYR A 198 -13.69 -4.42 0.70
N LEU A 199 -14.17 -3.33 0.08
CA LEU A 199 -14.89 -2.26 0.78
C LEU A 199 -16.22 -2.73 1.38
N GLN A 200 -16.86 -3.72 0.76
CA GLN A 200 -18.08 -4.37 1.25
C GLN A 200 -17.81 -5.43 2.34
N LYS A 201 -16.53 -5.65 2.71
CA LYS A 201 -16.08 -6.69 3.65
C LYS A 201 -16.33 -8.13 3.17
N ASP A 202 -16.57 -8.33 1.88
CA ASP A 202 -16.63 -9.68 1.28
C ASP A 202 -15.23 -10.10 0.83
N LEU A 203 -14.44 -10.58 1.79
CA LEU A 203 -13.04 -10.96 1.57
C LEU A 203 -12.89 -12.13 0.58
N ASN A 204 -13.84 -13.07 0.57
CA ASN A 204 -13.80 -14.22 -0.33
C ASN A 204 -14.05 -13.81 -1.79
N ALA A 205 -15.07 -12.99 -2.04
CA ALA A 205 -15.34 -12.47 -3.38
C ALA A 205 -14.20 -11.55 -3.85
N SER A 206 -13.67 -10.72 -2.94
CA SER A 206 -12.52 -9.87 -3.23
C SER A 206 -11.28 -10.67 -3.64
N LEU A 207 -10.93 -11.72 -2.88
CA LEU A 207 -9.81 -12.59 -3.19
C LEU A 207 -9.98 -13.29 -4.55
N ALA A 208 -11.19 -13.81 -4.84
CA ALA A 208 -11.48 -14.48 -6.09
C ALA A 208 -11.37 -13.52 -7.29
N ALA A 209 -11.94 -12.32 -7.16
CA ALA A 209 -11.84 -11.28 -8.19
C ALA A 209 -10.39 -10.84 -8.41
N ALA A 210 -9.60 -10.63 -7.36
CA ALA A 210 -8.18 -10.29 -7.47
C ALA A 210 -7.37 -11.38 -8.21
N LYS A 211 -7.62 -12.67 -7.90
CA LYS A 211 -7.00 -13.79 -8.63
C LYS A 211 -7.40 -13.81 -10.10
N ASN A 212 -8.67 -13.58 -10.42
CA ASN A 212 -9.13 -13.47 -11.80
C ASN A 212 -8.46 -12.30 -12.54
N ALA A 213 -8.32 -11.14 -11.90
CA ALA A 213 -7.60 -10.01 -12.45
C ALA A 213 -6.16 -10.39 -12.83
N THR A 214 -5.43 -11.07 -11.94
CA THR A 214 -4.08 -11.60 -12.24
C THR A 214 -4.08 -12.57 -13.42
N ILE A 215 -5.04 -13.51 -13.48
CA ILE A 215 -5.14 -14.49 -14.57
C ILE A 215 -5.32 -13.79 -15.92
N TYR A 216 -6.25 -12.84 -16.04
CA TYR A 216 -6.50 -12.13 -17.29
C TYR A 216 -5.35 -11.19 -17.67
N ALA A 217 -4.72 -10.54 -16.69
CA ALA A 217 -3.53 -9.72 -16.94
C ALA A 217 -2.36 -10.56 -17.48
N ASN A 218 -2.12 -11.74 -16.92
CA ASN A 218 -1.09 -12.64 -17.42
C ASN A 218 -1.44 -13.18 -18.81
N LYS A 219 -2.71 -13.49 -19.10
CA LYS A 219 -3.17 -13.87 -20.46
C LYS A 219 -2.90 -12.77 -21.49
N ALA A 220 -3.22 -11.52 -21.15
CA ALA A 220 -2.93 -10.36 -22.00
C ALA A 220 -1.43 -10.26 -22.30
N TYR A 221 -0.60 -10.33 -21.25
CA TYR A 221 0.86 -10.32 -21.37
C TYR A 221 1.39 -11.45 -22.27
N GLU A 222 0.99 -12.70 -22.03
CA GLU A 222 1.41 -13.86 -22.80
C GLU A 222 0.97 -13.80 -24.27
N ARG A 223 -0.21 -13.22 -24.54
CA ARG A 223 -0.72 -13.03 -25.89
C ARG A 223 0.15 -12.06 -26.68
N VAL A 224 0.55 -10.93 -26.09
CA VAL A 224 1.52 -10.01 -26.72
C VAL A 224 2.84 -10.73 -27.03
N GLN A 225 3.41 -11.45 -26.06
CA GLN A 225 4.68 -12.17 -26.25
C GLN A 225 4.61 -13.18 -27.41
N ARG A 226 3.49 -13.91 -27.55
CA ARG A 226 3.28 -14.85 -28.65
C ARG A 226 3.18 -14.14 -30.01
N LEU A 227 2.44 -13.04 -30.08
CA LEU A 227 2.28 -12.26 -31.31
C LEU A 227 3.63 -11.69 -31.78
N GLU A 228 4.43 -11.13 -30.86
CA GLU A 228 5.76 -10.63 -31.19
C GLU A 228 6.74 -11.73 -31.60
N SER A 229 6.68 -12.90 -30.95
CA SER A 229 7.48 -14.06 -31.34
C SER A 229 7.13 -14.53 -32.76
N SER A 230 5.84 -14.64 -33.07
CA SER A 230 5.33 -14.99 -34.41
C SER A 230 5.78 -13.97 -35.47
N ALA A 231 5.63 -12.67 -35.18
CA ALA A 231 6.04 -11.61 -36.10
C ALA A 231 7.56 -11.61 -36.37
N ARG A 232 8.39 -11.87 -35.35
CA ARG A 232 9.84 -12.04 -35.52
C ARG A 232 10.17 -13.24 -36.41
N MET A 233 9.56 -14.40 -36.16
CA MET A 233 9.77 -15.59 -37.01
C MET A 233 9.37 -15.33 -38.46
N MET A 234 8.24 -14.65 -38.70
CA MET A 234 7.78 -14.34 -40.04
C MET A 234 8.75 -13.39 -40.77
N LYS A 235 9.30 -12.36 -40.09
CA LYS A 235 10.34 -11.49 -40.64
C LYS A 235 11.59 -12.27 -41.04
N TYR A 236 12.06 -13.19 -40.19
CA TYR A 236 13.21 -14.03 -40.52
C TYR A 236 12.94 -14.98 -41.69
N ALA A 237 11.74 -15.58 -41.76
CA ALA A 237 11.34 -16.41 -42.89
C ALA A 237 11.35 -15.61 -44.20
N LEU A 238 10.83 -14.37 -44.19
CA LEU A 238 10.81 -13.48 -45.36
C LEU A 238 12.23 -13.11 -45.82
N LEU A 239 13.13 -12.79 -44.88
CA LEU A 239 14.54 -12.54 -45.18
C LEU A 239 15.23 -13.79 -45.77
N GLY A 240 14.91 -14.98 -45.24
CA GLY A 240 15.40 -16.24 -45.78
C GLY A 240 14.97 -16.47 -47.23
N VAL A 241 13.70 -16.24 -47.56
CA VAL A 241 13.19 -16.35 -48.94
C VAL A 241 13.90 -15.37 -49.87
N VAL A 242 14.07 -14.11 -49.46
CA VAL A 242 14.78 -13.09 -50.27
C VAL A 242 16.23 -13.51 -50.54
N ALA A 243 16.94 -14.02 -49.54
CA ALA A 243 18.30 -14.49 -49.70
C ALA A 243 18.41 -15.64 -50.71
N VAL A 244 17.48 -16.61 -50.66
CA VAL A 244 17.43 -17.73 -51.62
C VAL A 244 17.21 -17.23 -53.05
N VAL A 245 16.31 -16.26 -53.25
CA VAL A 245 16.04 -15.67 -54.57
C VAL A 245 17.28 -14.94 -55.12
N ILE A 246 17.98 -14.17 -54.29
CA ILE A 246 19.22 -13.48 -54.69
C ILE A 246 20.30 -14.50 -55.09
N ILE A 247 20.48 -15.56 -54.31
CA ILE A 247 21.46 -16.62 -54.62
C ILE A 247 21.11 -17.29 -55.96
N ALA A 248 19.83 -17.61 -56.20
CA ALA A 248 19.38 -18.19 -57.46
C ALA A 248 19.65 -17.26 -58.65
N LEU A 249 19.38 -15.96 -58.51
CA LEU A 249 19.68 -14.96 -59.54
C LEU A 249 21.18 -14.85 -59.83
N LEU A 250 22.02 -14.84 -58.79
CA LEU A 250 23.48 -14.84 -58.94
C LEU A 250 23.98 -16.09 -59.67
N ILE A 251 23.43 -17.27 -59.37
CA ILE A 251 23.76 -18.52 -60.08
C ILE A 251 23.36 -18.45 -61.55
N VAL A 252 22.16 -17.93 -61.86
CA VAL A 252 21.69 -17.76 -63.24
C VAL A 252 22.57 -16.76 -64.00
N MET A 253 22.89 -15.62 -63.40
CA MET A 253 23.77 -14.61 -64.00
C MET A 253 25.19 -15.15 -64.23
N TYR A 254 25.73 -15.89 -63.26
CA TYR A 254 27.04 -16.52 -63.38
C TYR A 254 27.07 -17.55 -64.51
N LYS A 255 26.04 -18.40 -64.62
CA LYS A 255 25.90 -19.32 -65.75
C LYS A 255 25.85 -18.56 -67.07
N ARG A 256 24.99 -17.54 -67.19
CA ARG A 256 24.80 -16.77 -68.42
C ARG A 256 26.08 -16.06 -68.88
N SER A 257 26.81 -15.43 -67.96
CA SER A 257 28.11 -14.80 -68.23
C SER A 257 29.17 -15.80 -68.70
N ARG A 258 29.12 -17.06 -68.22
CA ARG A 258 30.03 -18.11 -68.68
C ARG A 258 29.69 -18.60 -70.09
N TRP A 259 28.40 -18.63 -70.46
CA TRP A 259 27.95 -18.97 -71.82
C TRP A 259 28.25 -17.86 -72.83
N ASP A 260 28.15 -16.59 -72.43
CA ASP A 260 28.51 -15.44 -73.28
C ASP A 260 30.02 -15.35 -73.55
N LYS A 261 30.87 -15.97 -72.70
CA LYS A 261 32.33 -16.07 -72.92
C LYS A 261 32.75 -17.29 -73.76
N LEU A 262 31.81 -18.20 -74.07
CA LEU A 262 32.04 -19.40 -74.88
C LEU A 262 31.44 -19.28 -76.29
N ARG A 263 30.88 -18.12 -76.62
CA ARG A 263 30.44 -17.71 -77.97
C ARG A 263 31.42 -16.68 -78.53
#